data_AF-A0A2G6MXQ3-F1
#
_entry.id   AF-A0A2G6MXQ3-F1
#
_cell.length_a   1.000
_cell.length_b   1.000
_cell.length_c   1.000
_cell.angle_alpha   90.00
_cell.angle_beta   90.00
_cell.angle_gamma   90.00
#
_symmetry.space_group_name_H-M   'P 1'
#
loop_
_entity.id
_entity.type
_entity.pdbx_description
1 polymer ?
#
loop_
_entity_poly.entity_id
_entity_poly.type
_entity_poly.pdbx_seq_one_letter_code
_entity_poly.pdbx_strand_id
1 'polypeptide(L)'
;MTKAVAFRFEGGVIFRNVRPLEVMIEEFKQKNIPYVHIDPKTQKYASWNLVLVFEDEETKQKYSAGEIEYKPNWLPGMHTQTQRINPLKAAKRAAARGRK
;
A
#
# COMPACT_ATOMS: atom_id res chain seq x y z
N MET A 1 11.41 -5.38 -16.08
CA MET A 1 10.24 -4.49 -15.90
C MET A 1 9.95 -4.32 -14.42
N THR A 2 10.13 -3.12 -13.90
CA THR A 2 9.83 -2.74 -12.51
C THR A 2 8.34 -2.48 -12.36
N LYS A 3 7.70 -3.20 -11.44
CA LYS A 3 6.28 -3.06 -11.12
C LYS A 3 6.10 -2.13 -9.92
N ALA A 4 5.10 -1.28 -9.98
CA ALA A 4 4.77 -0.35 -8.92
C ALA A 4 3.29 -0.44 -8.53
N VAL A 5 3.00 -0.03 -7.30
CA VAL A 5 1.66 0.21 -6.78
C VAL A 5 1.58 1.67 -6.31
N ALA A 6 0.45 2.31 -6.58
CA ALA A 6 0.20 3.66 -6.11
C ALA A 6 -0.77 3.64 -4.94
N PHE A 7 -0.46 4.35 -3.85
CA PHE A 7 -1.35 4.55 -2.72
C PHE A 7 -1.66 6.02 -2.50
N ARG A 8 -2.87 6.32 -2.05
CA ARG A 8 -3.24 7.67 -1.63
C ARG A 8 -2.61 7.95 -0.25
N PHE A 9 -2.12 9.17 -0.05
CA PHE A 9 -1.50 9.59 1.20
C PHE A 9 -2.53 9.70 2.34
N GLU A 10 -3.66 10.40 2.13
CA GLU A 10 -4.66 10.70 3.18
C GLU A 10 -5.90 9.79 3.15
N GLY A 11 -5.97 8.85 2.20
CA GLY A 11 -7.11 7.96 2.04
C GLY A 11 -6.73 6.49 2.25
N GLY A 12 -7.73 5.66 2.56
CA GLY A 12 -7.59 4.22 2.52
C GLY A 12 -6.99 3.72 1.20
N VAL A 13 -6.56 2.46 1.17
CA VAL A 13 -5.76 1.93 0.08
C VAL A 13 -6.51 2.04 -1.26
N ILE A 14 -6.15 3.04 -2.08
CA ILE A 14 -6.52 3.05 -3.50
C ILE A 14 -5.60 2.06 -4.17
N PHE A 15 -6.02 0.81 -4.28
CA PHE A 15 -5.32 -0.15 -5.13
C PHE A 15 -5.54 0.23 -6.60
N ARG A 16 -4.70 1.11 -7.14
CA ARG A 16 -4.49 1.09 -8.59
C ARG A 16 -3.71 -0.19 -8.90
N ASN A 17 -4.20 -0.98 -9.85
CA ASN A 17 -3.58 -2.24 -10.26
C ASN A 17 -2.05 -2.12 -10.36
N VAL A 18 -1.35 -3.20 -10.03
CA VAL A 18 0.10 -3.29 -10.17
C VAL A 18 0.45 -3.11 -11.65
N ARG A 19 1.16 -2.02 -11.97
CA ARG A 19 1.51 -1.63 -13.34
C ARG A 19 2.99 -1.30 -13.46
N PRO A 20 3.57 -1.25 -14.67
CA PRO A 20 4.93 -0.75 -14.86
C PRO A 20 5.10 0.66 -14.28
N LEU A 21 6.21 0.91 -13.60
CA LEU A 21 6.48 2.19 -12.94
C LEU A 21 6.47 3.37 -13.94
N GLU A 22 7.08 3.18 -15.10
CA GLU A 22 7.22 4.20 -16.15
C GLU A 22 5.85 4.71 -16.63
N VAL A 23 4.97 3.78 -17.01
CA VAL A 23 3.59 4.09 -17.44
C VAL A 23 2.81 4.84 -16.35
N MET A 24 3.02 4.46 -15.10
CA MET A 24 2.33 5.09 -13.98
C MET A 24 2.78 6.54 -13.76
N ILE A 25 4.09 6.79 -13.85
CA ILE A 25 4.67 8.13 -13.73
C ILE A 25 4.21 9.02 -14.89
N GLU A 26 4.17 8.50 -16.11
CA GLU A 26 3.67 9.23 -17.28
C GLU A 26 2.21 9.65 -17.11
N GLU A 27 1.34 8.75 -16.66
CA GLU A 27 -0.07 9.08 -16.39
C GLU A 27 -0.21 10.17 -15.33
N PHE A 28 0.60 10.14 -14.26
CA PHE A 28 0.53 11.15 -13.21
C PHE A 28 1.00 12.52 -13.72
N LYS A 29 2.03 12.55 -14.55
CA LYS A 29 2.48 13.78 -15.21
C LYS A 29 1.40 14.33 -16.16
N GLN A 30 0.79 13.48 -16.98
CA GLN A 30 -0.26 13.91 -17.92
C GLN A 30 -1.50 14.46 -17.23
N LYS A 31 -1.88 13.86 -16.08
CA LYS A 31 -3.06 14.27 -15.30
C LYS A 31 -2.76 15.31 -14.24
N ASN A 32 -1.52 15.80 -14.18
CA ASN A 32 -1.01 16.74 -13.17
C ASN A 32 -1.34 16.30 -11.73
N ILE A 33 -1.22 15.00 -11.46
CA ILE A 33 -1.48 14.41 -10.16
C ILE A 33 -0.22 14.53 -9.31
N PRO A 34 -0.26 15.13 -8.11
CA PRO A 34 0.92 15.22 -7.28
C PRO A 34 1.30 13.83 -6.73
N TYR A 35 2.55 13.42 -6.97
CA TYR A 35 3.05 12.12 -6.53
C TYR A 35 4.49 12.20 -6.00
N VAL A 36 4.86 11.20 -5.19
CA VAL A 36 6.23 10.94 -4.72
C VAL A 36 6.53 9.46 -4.92
N HIS A 37 7.65 9.16 -5.60
CA HIS A 37 8.16 7.80 -5.68
C HIS A 37 9.03 7.54 -4.45
N ILE A 38 8.67 6.52 -3.65
CA ILE A 38 9.45 6.14 -2.48
C ILE A 38 10.61 5.27 -2.93
N ASP A 39 11.80 5.50 -2.36
CA ASP A 39 12.96 4.66 -2.60
C ASP A 39 12.68 3.22 -2.12
N PRO A 40 12.76 2.21 -3.00
CA PRO A 40 12.54 0.81 -2.62
C PRO A 40 13.49 0.31 -1.52
N LYS A 41 14.62 0.99 -1.26
CA LYS A 41 15.50 0.69 -0.12
C LYS A 41 14.89 1.05 1.23
N THR A 42 14.10 2.12 1.29
CA THR A 42 13.46 2.56 2.54
C THR A 42 12.16 1.81 2.74
N GLN A 43 11.36 1.66 1.69
CA GLN A 43 10.04 1.04 1.80
C GLN A 43 9.58 0.43 0.47
N LYS A 44 9.02 -0.78 0.57
CA LYS A 44 8.38 -1.48 -0.56
C LYS A 44 7.07 -2.12 -0.13
N TYR A 45 6.16 -2.29 -1.07
CA TYR A 45 4.94 -3.07 -0.85
C TYR A 45 5.15 -4.47 -1.42
N ALA A 46 5.41 -5.44 -0.53
CA ALA A 46 5.80 -6.80 -0.92
C ALA A 46 7.02 -6.82 -1.86
N SER A 47 6.81 -7.08 -3.15
CA SER A 47 7.83 -7.09 -4.21
C SER A 47 7.72 -5.92 -5.20
N TRP A 48 6.84 -4.95 -4.93
CA TRP A 48 6.55 -3.83 -5.82
C TRP A 48 7.06 -2.50 -5.24
N ASN A 49 7.46 -1.61 -6.14
CA ASN A 49 7.80 -0.23 -5.80
C ASN A 49 6.54 0.52 -5.36
N LEU A 50 6.72 1.53 -4.52
CA LEU A 50 5.63 2.30 -3.94
C LEU A 50 5.64 3.73 -4.46
N VAL A 51 4.49 4.19 -4.94
CA VAL A 51 4.27 5.58 -5.32
C VAL A 51 3.16 6.15 -4.43
N LEU A 52 3.46 7.22 -3.71
CA LEU A 52 2.45 7.96 -2.96
C LEU A 52 1.82 9.00 -3.86
N VAL A 53 0.49 9.06 -3.83
CA VAL A 53 -0.33 10.01 -4.56
C VAL A 53 -1.01 10.91 -3.54
N PHE A 54 -0.91 12.20 -3.77
CA PHE A 54 -1.46 13.24 -2.91
C PHE A 54 -2.67 13.86 -3.59
N GLU A 55 -3.58 14.39 -2.78
CA GLU A 55 -4.74 15.14 -3.28
C GLU A 55 -4.30 16.54 -3.70
N ASP A 56 -3.53 17.20 -2.83
CA ASP A 56 -3.06 18.56 -3.04
C ASP A 56 -1.54 18.67 -3.03
N GLU A 57 -1.02 19.64 -3.78
CA GLU A 57 0.42 19.88 -3.87
C GLU A 57 1.02 20.38 -2.54
N GLU A 58 0.23 21.06 -1.71
CA GLU A 58 0.63 21.45 -0.36
C GLU A 58 0.96 20.24 0.53
N THR A 59 0.13 19.19 0.49
CA THR A 59 0.36 17.97 1.28
C THR A 59 1.61 17.24 0.81
N LYS A 60 1.85 17.21 -0.50
CA LYS A 60 3.10 16.69 -1.08
C LYS A 60 4.32 17.48 -0.59
N GLN A 61 4.23 18.80 -0.49
CA GLN A 61 5.32 19.65 0.01
C GLN A 61 5.61 19.38 1.48
N LYS A 62 4.57 19.32 2.33
CA LYS A 62 4.71 18.98 3.75
C LYS A 62 5.34 17.60 3.95
N TYR A 63 4.97 16.62 3.13
CA TYR A 63 5.60 15.29 3.16
C TYR A 63 7.07 15.34 2.75
N SER A 64 7.38 16.11 1.70
CA SER A 64 8.76 16.25 1.22
C SER A 64 9.65 17.04 2.19
N ALA A 65 9.07 17.94 2.97
CA ALA A 65 9.72 18.67 4.05
C ALA A 65 9.89 17.83 5.33
N GLY A 66 9.27 16.65 5.41
CA GLY A 66 9.30 15.78 6.58
C GLY A 66 8.38 16.20 7.72
N GLU A 67 7.46 17.16 7.48
CA GLU A 67 6.49 17.60 8.50
C GLU A 67 5.40 16.56 8.74
N ILE A 68 5.08 15.77 7.71
CA ILE A 68 4.09 14.69 7.79
C ILE A 68 4.72 13.39 7.30
N GLU A 69 4.44 12.31 8.02
CA GLU A 69 4.94 10.97 7.69
C GLU A 69 3.83 10.05 7.19
N TYR A 70 4.17 9.27 6.18
CA TYR A 70 3.27 8.23 5.69
C TYR A 70 3.35 7.00 6.59
N LYS A 71 2.25 6.66 7.27
CA LYS A 71 2.16 5.49 8.14
C LYS A 71 1.47 4.33 7.40
N PRO A 72 2.22 3.32 6.93
CA PRO A 72 1.64 2.21 6.16
C PRO A 72 0.83 1.25 7.03
N ASN A 73 -0.47 1.15 6.77
CA ASN A 73 -1.36 0.24 7.51
C ASN A 73 -1.23 -1.25 7.13
N TRP A 74 -0.36 -1.60 6.16
CA TRP A 74 -0.14 -2.98 5.71
C TRP A 74 1.12 -3.63 6.29
N LEU A 75 1.97 -2.87 7.00
CA LEU A 75 3.19 -3.45 7.56
C LEU A 75 2.82 -4.42 8.69
N PRO A 76 3.40 -5.65 8.69
CA PRO A 76 3.16 -6.61 9.76
C PRO A 76 3.60 -6.00 11.10
N GLY A 77 2.72 -6.07 12.11
CA GLY A 77 2.91 -5.43 13.42
C GLY A 77 2.17 -4.10 13.60
N MET A 78 1.70 -3.46 12.52
CA MET A 78 0.84 -2.26 12.62
C MET A 78 -0.67 -2.58 12.68
N HIS A 79 -1.05 -3.85 12.48
CA HIS A 79 -2.42 -4.29 12.71
C HIS A 79 -2.70 -4.41 14.22
N THR A 80 -3.45 -3.47 14.77
CA THR A 80 -3.94 -3.53 16.16
C THR A 80 -5.01 -4.60 16.37
N GLN A 81 -5.60 -5.12 15.29
CA GLN A 81 -6.58 -6.20 15.37
C GLN A 81 -5.88 -7.57 15.35
N THR A 82 -5.82 -8.22 16.51
CA THR A 82 -5.68 -9.67 16.58
C THR A 82 -6.88 -10.28 15.88
N GLN A 83 -6.69 -10.89 14.70
CA GLN A 83 -7.77 -11.60 14.03
C GLN A 83 -8.30 -12.70 14.98
N ARG A 84 -9.48 -12.47 15.56
CA ARG A 84 -10.15 -13.49 16.38
C ARG A 84 -10.46 -14.69 15.49
N ILE A 85 -9.81 -15.82 15.76
CA ILE A 85 -10.10 -17.06 15.07
C ILE A 85 -11.53 -17.46 15.43
N ASN A 86 -12.42 -17.52 14.44
CA ASN A 86 -13.77 -18.03 14.64
C ASN A 86 -13.69 -19.55 14.97
N PRO A 87 -14.15 -19.98 16.16
CA PRO A 87 -14.01 -21.36 16.62
C PRO A 87 -14.77 -22.36 15.74
N LEU A 88 -15.91 -21.99 15.15
CA LEU A 88 -16.66 -22.84 14.22
C LEU A 88 -15.90 -23.08 12.92
N LYS A 89 -15.20 -22.06 12.41
CA LYS A 89 -14.33 -22.18 11.24
C LYS A 89 -13.11 -23.06 11.53
N ALA A 90 -12.54 -22.96 12.73
CA ALA A 90 -11.44 -23.81 13.17
C ALA A 90 -11.89 -25.28 13.30
N ALA A 91 -13.03 -25.53 13.95
CA ALA A 91 -13.61 -26.86 14.10
C ALA A 91 -13.93 -27.51 12.75
N LYS A 92 -14.55 -26.78 11.81
CA LYS A 92 -14.82 -27.28 10.44
C LYS A 92 -13.53 -27.67 9.71
N ARG A 93 -12.46 -26.88 9.84
CA ARG A 93 -11.15 -27.22 9.24
C ARG A 93 -10.50 -28.43 9.90
N ALA A 94 -10.61 -28.57 11.22
CA ALA A 94 -10.11 -29.74 11.95
C ALA A 94 -10.83 -31.03 11.54
N ALA A 95 -12.16 -30.99 11.48
CA ALA A 95 -12.98 -32.13 11.05
C ALA A 95 -12.71 -32.56 9.60
N ALA A 96 -12.45 -31.61 8.70
CA ALA A 96 -12.08 -31.93 7.31
C ALA A 96 -10.69 -32.58 7.19
N ARG A 97 -9.75 -32.26 8.11
CA ARG A 97 -8.41 -32.85 8.13
C ARG A 97 -8.37 -34.23 8.75
N GLY A 98 -9.21 -34.50 9.76
CA GLY A 98 -9.31 -35.80 10.42
C GLY A 98 -10.14 -36.85 9.64
N ARG A 99 -10.62 -36.52 8.45
CA ARG A 99 -11.40 -37.40 7.56
C ARG A 99 -10.58 -38.01 6.41
N LYS A 100 -9.26 -37.76 6.40
CA LYS A 100 -8.27 -38.48 5.59
C LYS A 100 -7.63 -39.55 6.46
#